data_AF-A0A336NEG5-F1
#
_entry.id   AF-A0A336NEG5-F1
#
_cell.length_a   1.000
_cell.length_b   1.000
_cell.length_c   1.000
_cell.angle_alpha   90.00
_cell.angle_beta   90.00
_cell.angle_gamma   90.00
#
_symmetry.space_group_name_H-M   'P 1'
#
loop_
_entity.id
_entity.type
_entity.pdbx_description
1 polymer ?
#
loop_
_entity_poly.entity_id
_entity_poly.type
_entity_poly.pdbx_seq_one_letter_code
_entity_poly.pdbx_strand_id
1 'polypeptide(L)'
;MSSVSAIIAMLMLFIFLISISMRTWFLIPLAGVTVFGYLLLTIPYWWLKGNARSGVAILLACTLVLIWRWHFPDVSTVLVRFTDVFWLLLAMGLLRHVMNIWRISEFLSERLMRYGKGSLTLSIAILTAFLAWPMSLGVIPLMIDALKKSVFPSRHLAAIVMRMMSITMVLMPTSIGAATVFSAMPRTPIFTSAAFGIPLFLFSLLLLCFSPVVPLANPIICDERRANKEGERLRIWIFLILFWLTFIVALTVIRLNALESIALTASILYVLERGSSRSVDFLTPLVAVIRSISSEIMLLLGCSLLISTCDLLIPLLPMTFSHSLASLSVWQRYACILFVLPIFSVVGIHPMVLFSLAFPLLGSSITYGVTDYLVWICFFIAAQLLSPVSINAIFASSSLHISPVDTSFKMHSYYVLMFNLFAFIYLSFFVQYL
;
A
#
# COMPACT_ATOMS: atom_id res chain seq x y z
N MET A 1 -16.54 17.27 -12.65
CA MET A 1 -17.48 16.12 -12.73
C MET A 1 -18.80 16.60 -12.20
N SER A 2 -19.89 16.40 -12.94
CA SER A 2 -21.24 16.54 -12.40
C SER A 2 -21.53 15.40 -11.41
N SER A 3 -22.49 15.58 -10.51
CA SER A 3 -22.93 14.56 -9.56
C SER A 3 -23.33 13.24 -10.25
N VAL A 4 -23.92 13.34 -11.45
CA VAL A 4 -24.30 12.19 -12.28
C VAL A 4 -23.07 11.40 -12.77
N SER A 5 -22.05 12.08 -13.30
CA SER A 5 -20.82 11.42 -13.75
C SER A 5 -20.08 10.70 -12.61
N ALA A 6 -20.25 11.15 -11.37
CA ALA A 6 -19.71 10.49 -10.19
C ALA A 6 -20.42 9.20 -9.82
N ILE A 7 -21.75 9.21 -9.87
CA ILE A 7 -22.57 8.02 -9.60
C ILE A 7 -22.26 6.94 -10.64
N ILE A 8 -22.17 7.32 -11.93
CA ILE A 8 -21.84 6.38 -13.01
C ILE A 8 -20.43 5.81 -12.80
N ALA A 9 -19.43 6.64 -12.51
CA ALA A 9 -18.07 6.16 -12.24
C ALA A 9 -18.03 5.20 -11.03
N MET A 10 -18.79 5.48 -9.96
CA MET A 10 -18.89 4.57 -8.82
C MET A 10 -19.49 3.23 -9.19
N LEU A 11 -20.62 3.26 -9.90
CA LEU A 11 -21.34 2.05 -10.29
C LEU A 11 -20.49 1.20 -11.22
N MET A 12 -19.75 1.83 -12.15
CA MET A 12 -18.77 1.16 -12.99
C MET A 12 -17.63 0.52 -12.17
N LEU A 13 -17.05 1.25 -11.20
CA LEU A 13 -16.01 0.68 -10.33
C LEU A 13 -16.54 -0.51 -9.52
N PHE A 14 -17.77 -0.42 -9.00
CA PHE A 14 -18.37 -1.47 -8.18
C PHE A 14 -18.71 -2.71 -9.02
N ILE A 15 -19.30 -2.52 -10.20
CA ILE A 15 -19.54 -3.60 -11.16
C ILE A 15 -18.24 -4.26 -11.57
N PHE A 16 -17.19 -3.48 -11.85
CA PHE A 16 -15.86 -3.99 -12.15
C PHE A 16 -15.35 -4.92 -11.04
N LEU A 17 -15.34 -4.45 -9.80
CA LEU A 17 -14.84 -5.20 -8.66
C LEU A 17 -15.64 -6.49 -8.41
N ILE A 18 -16.97 -6.43 -8.47
CA ILE A 18 -17.84 -7.61 -8.33
C ILE A 18 -17.61 -8.60 -9.47
N SER A 19 -17.55 -8.10 -10.71
CA SER A 19 -17.40 -8.95 -11.90
C SER A 19 -16.12 -9.77 -11.87
N ILE A 20 -15.03 -9.18 -11.34
CA ILE A 20 -13.75 -9.87 -11.20
C ILE A 20 -13.72 -10.79 -9.98
N SER A 21 -14.29 -10.38 -8.84
CA SER A 21 -14.37 -11.24 -7.64
C SER A 21 -15.17 -12.52 -7.87
N MET A 22 -16.21 -12.48 -8.72
CA MET A 22 -17.00 -13.66 -9.05
C MET A 22 -16.25 -14.67 -9.93
N ARG A 23 -15.13 -14.27 -10.57
CA ARG A 23 -14.25 -15.11 -11.39
C ARG A 23 -14.97 -15.98 -12.43
N THR A 24 -16.14 -15.56 -12.90
CA THR A 24 -16.89 -16.26 -13.94
C THR A 24 -16.51 -15.71 -15.30
N TRP A 25 -16.27 -16.62 -16.27
CA TRP A 25 -15.81 -16.26 -17.60
C TRP A 25 -16.73 -15.26 -18.32
N PHE A 26 -18.03 -15.34 -18.06
CA PHE A 26 -19.06 -14.44 -18.61
C PHE A 26 -18.96 -12.99 -18.09
N LEU A 27 -18.42 -12.77 -16.89
CA LEU A 27 -18.33 -11.44 -16.28
C LEU A 27 -17.03 -10.69 -16.64
N ILE A 28 -16.07 -11.35 -17.29
CA ILE A 28 -14.79 -10.73 -17.68
C ILE A 28 -14.97 -9.61 -18.72
N PRO A 29 -15.78 -9.77 -19.78
CA PRO A 29 -16.05 -8.68 -20.71
C PRO A 29 -16.72 -7.48 -20.01
N LEU A 30 -17.64 -7.74 -19.08
CA LEU A 30 -18.29 -6.71 -18.28
C LEU A 30 -17.28 -5.97 -17.39
N ALA A 31 -16.36 -6.70 -16.76
CA ALA A 31 -15.25 -6.12 -15.99
C ALA A 31 -14.37 -5.20 -16.87
N GLY A 32 -14.02 -5.66 -18.08
CA GLY A 32 -13.29 -4.86 -19.05
C GLY A 32 -14.02 -3.56 -19.38
N VAL A 33 -15.27 -3.64 -19.83
CA VAL A 33 -16.06 -2.46 -20.22
C VAL A 33 -16.20 -1.47 -19.05
N THR A 34 -16.45 -1.98 -17.85
CA THR A 34 -16.66 -1.14 -16.67
C THR A 34 -15.38 -0.49 -16.16
N VAL A 35 -14.22 -1.14 -16.21
CA VAL A 35 -12.95 -0.49 -15.86
C VAL A 35 -12.53 0.56 -16.88
N PHE A 36 -12.70 0.29 -18.17
CA PHE A 36 -12.41 1.27 -19.22
C PHE A 36 -13.35 2.47 -19.09
N GLY A 37 -14.66 2.24 -18.92
CA GLY A 37 -15.63 3.31 -18.68
C GLY A 37 -15.28 4.16 -17.46
N TYR A 38 -14.91 3.51 -16.35
CA TYR A 38 -14.44 4.19 -15.13
C TYR A 38 -13.19 5.05 -15.38
N LEU A 39 -12.17 4.51 -16.06
CA LEU A 39 -10.93 5.23 -16.35
C LEU A 39 -11.18 6.41 -17.30
N LEU A 40 -12.02 6.24 -18.33
CA LEU A 40 -12.42 7.29 -19.25
C LEU A 40 -13.12 8.45 -18.52
N LEU A 41 -14.10 8.14 -17.66
CA LEU A 41 -14.83 9.14 -16.87
C LEU A 41 -13.92 9.89 -15.88
N THR A 42 -12.78 9.30 -15.51
CA THR A 42 -11.85 9.87 -14.53
C THR A 42 -10.57 10.46 -15.15
N ILE A 43 -10.42 10.43 -16.49
CA ILE A 43 -9.25 10.98 -17.23
C ILE A 43 -8.78 12.33 -16.69
N PRO A 44 -9.66 13.35 -16.53
CA PRO A 44 -9.21 14.68 -16.15
C PRO A 44 -8.47 14.74 -14.81
N TYR A 45 -8.66 13.75 -13.95
CA TYR A 45 -8.09 13.72 -12.60
C TYR A 45 -6.81 12.90 -12.50
N TRP A 46 -6.63 11.89 -13.36
CA TRP A 46 -5.44 11.05 -13.32
C TRP A 46 -4.41 11.41 -14.38
N TRP A 47 -4.79 12.03 -15.51
CA TRP A 47 -3.86 12.34 -16.61
C TRP A 47 -2.66 13.20 -16.19
N LEU A 48 -2.85 14.11 -15.23
CA LEU A 48 -1.79 14.99 -14.72
C LEU A 48 -0.84 14.28 -13.75
N LYS A 49 -1.23 13.12 -13.20
CA LYS A 49 -0.43 12.40 -12.20
C LYS A 49 0.66 11.58 -12.87
N GLY A 50 1.88 11.63 -12.33
CA GLY A 50 3.04 10.88 -12.85
C GLY A 50 2.78 9.38 -12.95
N ASN A 51 2.23 8.77 -11.89
CA ASN A 51 1.93 7.33 -11.83
C ASN A 51 1.03 6.86 -12.97
N ALA A 52 -0.01 7.63 -13.30
CA ALA A 52 -0.92 7.27 -14.37
C ALA A 52 -0.30 7.44 -15.76
N ARG A 53 0.54 8.47 -15.97
CA ARG A 53 1.31 8.65 -17.21
C ARG A 53 2.28 7.50 -17.43
N SER A 54 2.96 7.05 -16.39
CA SER A 54 3.79 5.83 -16.44
C SER A 54 2.95 4.61 -16.77
N GLY A 55 1.77 4.45 -16.15
CA GLY A 55 0.82 3.37 -16.46
C GLY A 55 0.40 3.35 -17.93
N VAL A 56 0.01 4.51 -18.49
CA VAL A 56 -0.37 4.64 -19.91
C VAL A 56 0.82 4.33 -20.83
N ALA A 57 2.01 4.86 -20.53
CA ALA A 57 3.20 4.58 -21.33
C ALA A 57 3.53 3.08 -21.36
N ILE A 58 3.45 2.42 -20.21
CA ILE A 58 3.64 0.97 -20.10
C ILE A 58 2.57 0.21 -20.88
N LEU A 59 1.29 0.57 -20.72
CA LEU A 59 0.19 -0.05 -21.46
C LEU A 59 0.44 0.04 -22.97
N LEU A 60 0.72 1.24 -23.48
CA LEU A 60 0.98 1.45 -24.90
C LEU A 60 2.18 0.65 -25.40
N ALA A 61 3.30 0.69 -24.68
CA ALA A 61 4.50 -0.06 -25.05
C ALA A 61 4.23 -1.57 -25.09
N CYS A 62 3.55 -2.11 -24.08
CA CYS A 62 3.18 -3.51 -24.04
C CYS A 62 2.22 -3.88 -25.16
N THR A 63 1.17 -3.08 -25.40
CA THR A 63 0.22 -3.33 -26.50
C THR A 63 0.91 -3.34 -27.86
N LEU A 64 1.87 -2.43 -28.12
CA LEU A 64 2.65 -2.44 -29.36
C LEU A 64 3.45 -3.74 -29.52
N VAL A 65 4.10 -4.22 -28.45
CA VAL A 65 4.82 -5.50 -28.46
C VAL A 65 3.88 -6.68 -28.71
N LEU A 66 2.71 -6.70 -28.07
CA LEU A 66 1.73 -7.78 -28.22
C LEU A 66 1.12 -7.82 -29.63
N ILE A 67 0.84 -6.65 -30.22
CA ILE A 67 0.43 -6.52 -31.63
C ILE A 67 1.54 -7.04 -32.55
N TRP A 68 2.78 -6.60 -32.33
CA TRP A 68 3.93 -7.02 -33.14
C TRP A 68 4.16 -8.54 -33.08
N ARG A 69 3.92 -9.15 -31.91
CA ARG A 69 4.07 -10.59 -31.69
C ARG A 69 2.84 -11.42 -32.03
N TRP A 70 1.73 -10.78 -32.41
CA TRP A 70 0.43 -11.43 -32.62
C TRP A 70 0.03 -12.37 -31.47
N HIS A 71 0.32 -11.94 -30.24
CA HIS A 71 0.05 -12.72 -29.04
C HIS A 71 -0.66 -11.84 -28.03
N PHE A 72 -1.92 -12.12 -27.76
CA PHE A 72 -2.71 -11.38 -26.78
C PHE A 72 -2.88 -12.26 -25.55
N PRO A 73 -2.42 -11.82 -24.36
CA PRO A 73 -2.68 -12.53 -23.14
C PRO A 73 -4.19 -12.58 -22.91
N ASP A 74 -4.66 -13.62 -22.23
CA ASP A 74 -6.05 -13.66 -21.81
C ASP A 74 -6.34 -12.42 -20.94
N VAL A 75 -7.29 -11.59 -21.38
CA VAL A 75 -7.70 -10.34 -20.71
C VAL A 75 -8.08 -10.62 -19.26
N SER A 76 -8.60 -11.81 -18.97
CA SER A 76 -8.90 -12.28 -17.62
C SER A 76 -7.67 -12.21 -16.71
N THR A 77 -6.50 -12.64 -17.19
CA THR A 77 -5.27 -12.69 -16.41
C THR A 77 -4.76 -11.29 -16.06
N VAL A 78 -4.92 -10.34 -16.98
CA VAL A 78 -4.50 -8.95 -16.77
C VAL A 78 -5.38 -8.27 -15.72
N LEU A 79 -6.69 -8.48 -15.81
CA LEU A 79 -7.67 -7.86 -14.91
C LEU A 79 -7.68 -8.51 -13.51
N VAL A 80 -7.53 -9.83 -13.43
CA VAL A 80 -7.65 -10.59 -12.17
C VAL A 80 -6.41 -10.47 -11.28
N ARG A 81 -5.21 -10.29 -11.86
CA ARG A 81 -3.92 -10.36 -11.13
C ARG A 81 -3.86 -9.47 -9.89
N PHE A 82 -4.46 -8.28 -9.94
CA PHE A 82 -4.44 -7.31 -8.83
C PHE A 82 -5.83 -7.01 -8.26
N THR A 83 -6.79 -7.93 -8.40
CA THR A 83 -8.16 -7.76 -7.88
C THR A 83 -8.18 -7.38 -6.40
N ASP A 84 -7.42 -8.11 -5.59
CA ASP A 84 -7.35 -7.89 -4.14
C ASP A 84 -6.76 -6.51 -3.80
N VAL A 85 -5.86 -6.01 -4.65
CA VAL A 85 -5.27 -4.68 -4.53
C VAL A 85 -6.30 -3.58 -4.83
N PHE A 86 -7.17 -3.80 -5.82
CA PHE A 86 -8.24 -2.83 -6.13
C PHE A 86 -9.27 -2.72 -4.99
N TRP A 87 -9.61 -3.84 -4.36
CA TRP A 87 -10.44 -3.83 -3.15
C TRP A 87 -9.78 -3.08 -2.00
N LEU A 88 -8.49 -3.31 -1.76
CA LEU A 88 -7.73 -2.59 -0.74
C LEU A 88 -7.68 -1.07 -1.02
N LEU A 89 -7.50 -0.66 -2.28
CA LEU A 89 -7.52 0.74 -2.69
C LEU A 89 -8.84 1.44 -2.35
N LEU A 90 -9.97 0.80 -2.65
CA LEU A 90 -11.30 1.31 -2.32
C LEU A 90 -11.47 1.40 -0.79
N ALA A 91 -11.09 0.34 -0.07
CA ALA A 91 -11.21 0.27 1.38
C ALA A 91 -10.45 1.40 2.09
N MET A 92 -9.19 1.61 1.69
CA MET A 92 -8.33 2.67 2.23
C MET A 92 -8.93 4.06 2.02
N GLY A 93 -9.46 4.32 0.83
CA GLY A 93 -10.07 5.62 0.51
C GLY A 93 -11.29 5.92 1.38
N LEU A 94 -12.18 4.92 1.54
CA LEU A 94 -13.39 5.04 2.37
C LEU A 94 -13.04 5.20 3.85
N LEU A 95 -12.16 4.34 4.38
CA LEU A 95 -11.79 4.35 5.79
C LEU A 95 -11.11 5.66 6.19
N ARG A 96 -10.22 6.19 5.34
CA ARG A 96 -9.59 7.50 5.56
C ARG A 96 -10.62 8.62 5.73
N HIS A 97 -11.68 8.61 4.93
CA HIS A 97 -12.74 9.61 5.02
C HIS A 97 -13.52 9.51 6.32
N VAL A 98 -13.93 8.29 6.70
CA VAL A 98 -14.64 8.03 7.96
C VAL A 98 -13.80 8.50 9.15
N MET A 99 -12.51 8.19 9.17
CA MET A 99 -11.63 8.53 10.29
C MET A 99 -11.39 10.04 10.43
N ASN A 100 -11.31 10.76 9.32
CA ASN A 100 -11.22 12.22 9.33
C ASN A 100 -12.47 12.87 9.95
N ILE A 101 -13.66 12.35 9.62
CA ILE A 101 -14.92 12.85 10.20
C ILE A 101 -14.96 12.59 11.71
N TRP A 102 -14.48 11.42 12.14
CA TRP A 102 -14.53 11.01 13.55
C TRP A 102 -13.37 11.58 14.38
N ARG A 103 -12.56 12.49 13.80
CA ARG A 103 -11.46 13.22 14.47
C ARG A 103 -10.49 12.32 15.23
N ILE A 104 -10.22 11.13 14.70
CA ILE A 104 -9.38 10.14 15.38
C ILE A 104 -7.95 10.68 15.60
N SER A 105 -7.46 11.54 14.71
CA SER A 105 -6.17 12.24 14.86
C SER A 105 -6.07 13.04 16.17
N GLU A 106 -7.14 13.74 16.56
CA GLU A 106 -7.16 14.59 17.76
C GLU A 106 -7.12 13.73 19.03
N PHE A 107 -7.90 12.64 19.06
CA PHE A 107 -7.91 11.68 20.16
C PHE A 107 -6.57 10.94 20.34
N LEU A 108 -5.95 10.53 19.24
CA LEU A 108 -4.64 9.86 19.27
C LEU A 108 -3.55 10.78 19.83
N SER A 109 -3.56 12.06 19.43
CA SER A 109 -2.64 13.07 19.94
C SER A 109 -2.78 13.22 21.46
N GLU A 110 -4.01 13.39 21.98
CA GLU A 110 -4.25 13.52 23.42
C GLU A 110 -3.78 12.28 24.23
N ARG A 111 -3.92 11.07 23.66
CA ARG A 111 -3.51 9.84 24.33
C ARG A 111 -2.00 9.63 24.34
N LEU A 112 -1.36 9.88 23.20
CA LEU A 112 0.09 9.67 23.06
C LEU A 112 0.90 10.68 23.88
N MET A 113 0.41 11.90 24.05
CA MET A 113 1.11 12.93 24.84
C MET A 113 1.12 12.65 26.35
N ARG A 114 0.41 11.62 26.82
CA ARG A 114 0.50 11.16 28.21
C ARG A 114 1.74 10.30 28.49
N TYR A 115 2.41 9.82 27.45
CA TYR A 115 3.62 9.00 27.59
C TYR A 115 4.87 9.88 27.70
N GLY A 116 5.79 9.50 28.59
CA GLY A 116 7.07 10.17 28.75
C GLY A 116 8.00 10.02 27.53
N LYS A 117 9.07 10.84 27.48
CA LYS A 117 10.02 10.92 26.36
C LYS A 117 10.52 9.55 25.86
N GLY A 118 10.85 8.62 26.78
CA GLY A 118 11.38 7.30 26.42
C GLY A 118 10.37 6.35 25.79
N SER A 119 9.09 6.46 26.14
CA SER A 119 8.03 5.56 25.66
C SER A 119 7.27 6.13 24.46
N LEU A 120 7.35 7.43 24.20
CA LEU A 120 6.60 8.09 23.13
C LEU A 120 6.94 7.55 21.74
N THR A 121 8.23 7.41 21.43
CA THR A 121 8.70 6.91 20.12
C THR A 121 8.18 5.50 19.86
N LEU A 122 8.31 4.61 20.84
CA LEU A 122 7.83 3.24 20.77
C LEU A 122 6.30 3.18 20.68
N SER A 123 5.59 4.01 21.44
CA SER A 123 4.13 4.07 21.43
C SER A 123 3.60 4.53 20.06
N ILE A 124 4.23 5.55 19.46
CA ILE A 124 3.91 5.99 18.09
C ILE A 124 4.18 4.85 17.11
N ALA A 125 5.30 4.14 17.26
CA ALA A 125 5.67 3.05 16.36
C ALA A 125 4.68 1.89 16.43
N ILE A 126 4.36 1.39 17.63
CA ILE A 126 3.40 0.30 17.87
C ILE A 126 2.01 0.69 17.39
N LEU A 127 1.55 1.90 17.71
CA LEU A 127 0.25 2.37 17.26
C LEU A 127 0.20 2.50 15.73
N THR A 128 1.26 3.03 15.10
CA THR A 128 1.35 3.10 13.64
C THR A 128 1.27 1.70 13.04
N ALA A 129 1.97 0.72 13.60
CA ALA A 129 1.92 -0.65 13.14
C ALA A 129 0.51 -1.25 13.26
N PHE A 130 -0.16 -1.01 14.38
CA PHE A 130 -1.54 -1.45 14.60
C PHE A 130 -2.50 -0.82 13.60
N LEU A 131 -2.41 0.50 13.38
CA LEU A 131 -3.26 1.24 12.46
C LEU A 131 -2.93 0.97 10.98
N ALA A 132 -1.69 0.59 10.66
CA ALA A 132 -1.28 0.25 9.30
C ALA A 132 -2.03 -0.96 8.75
N TRP A 133 -2.53 -1.87 9.60
CA TRP A 133 -3.34 -3.00 9.15
C TRP A 133 -4.66 -2.53 8.50
N PRO A 134 -5.56 -1.84 9.21
CA PRO A 134 -6.81 -1.38 8.61
C PRO A 134 -6.63 -0.19 7.67
N MET A 135 -5.67 0.70 7.93
CA MET A 135 -5.54 1.97 7.19
C MET A 135 -4.50 1.96 6.08
N SER A 136 -3.56 1.00 6.10
CA SER A 136 -2.47 0.93 5.14
C SER A 136 -1.73 2.29 5.04
N LEU A 137 -1.53 2.80 3.84
CA LEU A 137 -0.83 4.06 3.55
C LEU A 137 -1.52 5.29 4.18
N GLY A 138 -2.83 5.19 4.48
CA GLY A 138 -3.62 6.24 5.10
C GLY A 138 -3.21 6.58 6.53
N VAL A 139 -2.46 5.69 7.20
CA VAL A 139 -1.91 5.95 8.54
C VAL A 139 -0.86 7.06 8.53
N ILE A 140 -0.15 7.25 7.42
CA ILE A 140 0.90 8.28 7.30
C ILE A 140 0.36 9.68 7.55
N PRO A 141 -0.59 10.18 6.73
CA PRO A 141 -1.11 11.52 6.93
C PRO A 141 -1.87 11.62 8.26
N LEU A 142 -2.60 10.58 8.68
CA LEU A 142 -3.30 10.58 9.97
C LEU A 142 -2.35 10.85 11.14
N MET A 143 -1.28 10.06 11.25
CA MET A 143 -0.35 10.14 12.38
C MET A 143 0.51 11.40 12.32
N ILE A 144 0.96 11.79 11.12
CA ILE A 144 1.76 13.01 10.96
C ILE A 144 0.90 14.24 11.26
N ASP A 145 -0.31 14.36 10.71
CA ASP A 145 -1.16 15.52 10.95
C ASP A 145 -1.65 15.60 12.41
N ALA A 146 -1.88 14.46 13.06
CA ALA A 146 -2.23 14.38 14.48
C ALA A 146 -1.11 14.88 15.42
N LEU A 147 0.14 14.59 15.09
CA LEU A 147 1.26 14.70 16.03
C LEU A 147 2.29 15.76 15.65
N LYS A 148 2.34 16.24 14.40
CA LYS A 148 3.39 17.16 13.93
C LYS A 148 3.45 18.48 14.72
N LYS A 149 2.33 18.91 15.31
CA LYS A 149 2.23 20.12 16.15
C LYS A 149 2.61 19.88 17.63
N SER A 150 2.63 18.62 18.06
CA SER A 150 2.85 18.22 19.46
C SER A 150 4.20 17.52 19.66
N VAL A 151 4.88 17.14 18.58
CA VAL A 151 6.09 16.31 18.61
C VAL A 151 7.24 16.95 17.81
N PHE A 152 8.44 16.93 18.38
CA PHE A 152 9.68 17.40 17.76
C PHE A 152 10.76 16.29 17.78
N PRO A 153 11.58 16.14 16.72
CA PRO A 153 11.46 16.76 15.39
C PRO A 153 10.36 16.11 14.53
N SER A 154 9.57 16.91 13.79
CA SER A 154 8.49 16.38 12.92
C SER A 154 9.00 15.51 11.76
N ARG A 155 10.27 15.68 11.35
CA ARG A 155 10.94 14.81 10.38
C ARG A 155 11.17 13.40 10.93
N HIS A 156 11.56 13.28 12.20
CA HIS A 156 11.71 11.96 12.84
C HIS A 156 10.36 11.27 13.00
N LEU A 157 9.30 12.03 13.33
CA LEU A 157 7.93 11.53 13.35
C LEU A 157 7.54 10.92 11.99
N ALA A 158 7.74 11.65 10.89
CA ALA A 158 7.47 11.10 9.56
C ALA A 158 8.31 9.86 9.25
N ALA A 159 9.60 9.88 9.62
CA ALA A 159 10.49 8.73 9.43
C ALA A 159 9.96 7.48 10.18
N ILE A 160 9.59 7.62 11.46
CA ILE A 160 9.01 6.54 12.28
C ILE A 160 7.74 6.01 11.63
N VAL A 161 6.80 6.91 11.28
CA VAL A 161 5.50 6.52 10.75
C VAL A 161 5.63 5.80 9.40
N MET A 162 6.46 6.32 8.49
CA MET A 162 6.70 5.70 7.19
C MET A 162 7.41 4.34 7.32
N ARG A 163 8.45 4.26 8.16
CA ARG A 163 9.19 3.01 8.41
C ARG A 163 8.27 1.96 9.04
N MET A 164 7.46 2.34 10.02
CA MET A 164 6.55 1.41 10.70
C MET A 164 5.41 0.92 9.82
N MET A 165 4.81 1.80 9.02
CA MET A 165 3.82 1.36 8.05
C MET A 165 4.44 0.44 6.99
N SER A 166 5.68 0.72 6.58
CA SER A 166 6.35 -0.13 5.59
C SER A 166 6.70 -1.50 6.18
N ILE A 167 7.31 -1.55 7.37
CA ILE A 167 7.73 -2.83 7.96
C ILE A 167 6.55 -3.74 8.33
N THR A 168 5.35 -3.21 8.61
CA THR A 168 4.17 -4.07 8.84
C THR A 168 3.84 -4.97 7.65
N MET A 169 4.36 -4.67 6.45
CA MET A 169 4.23 -5.54 5.28
C MET A 169 4.82 -6.95 5.47
N VAL A 170 5.80 -7.12 6.38
CA VAL A 170 6.36 -8.45 6.68
C VAL A 170 5.42 -9.31 7.53
N LEU A 171 4.48 -8.68 8.24
CA LEU A 171 3.52 -9.36 9.10
C LEU A 171 2.21 -9.64 8.37
N MET A 172 1.74 -8.68 7.58
CA MET A 172 0.50 -8.74 6.81
C MET A 172 0.63 -7.92 5.53
N PRO A 173 -0.10 -8.26 4.44
CA PRO A 173 -0.07 -7.50 3.19
C PRO A 173 -0.81 -6.16 3.32
N THR A 174 -0.24 -5.25 4.10
CA THR A 174 -0.80 -3.95 4.49
C THR A 174 -0.61 -2.87 3.44
N SER A 175 -0.12 -3.19 2.24
CA SER A 175 0.06 -2.22 1.15
C SER A 175 -0.20 -2.85 -0.20
N ILE A 176 -0.40 -2.00 -1.21
CA ILE A 176 -0.53 -2.39 -2.62
C ILE A 176 0.64 -3.26 -3.08
N GLY A 177 1.88 -2.87 -2.73
CA GLY A 177 3.07 -3.64 -3.09
C GLY A 177 3.09 -5.02 -2.43
N ALA A 178 2.76 -5.10 -1.14
CA ALA A 178 2.72 -6.38 -0.42
C ALA A 178 1.60 -7.30 -0.93
N ALA A 179 0.41 -6.76 -1.18
CA ALA A 179 -0.70 -7.49 -1.77
C ALA A 179 -0.39 -7.98 -3.20
N THR A 180 0.41 -7.22 -3.96
CA THR A 180 0.91 -7.63 -5.27
C THR A 180 1.83 -8.85 -5.17
N VAL A 181 2.81 -8.85 -4.25
CA VAL A 181 3.66 -10.03 -4.02
C VAL A 181 2.84 -11.23 -3.59
N PHE A 182 1.88 -11.03 -2.68
CA PHE A 182 0.98 -12.09 -2.22
C PHE A 182 0.15 -12.69 -3.37
N SER A 183 -0.40 -11.84 -4.25
CA SER A 183 -1.15 -12.29 -5.44
C SER A 183 -0.27 -13.07 -6.43
N ALA A 184 1.02 -12.74 -6.51
CA ALA A 184 1.99 -13.43 -7.35
C ALA A 184 2.51 -14.74 -6.73
N MET A 185 2.38 -14.90 -5.41
CA MET A 185 2.80 -16.08 -4.64
C MET A 185 1.65 -16.63 -3.76
N PRO A 186 0.50 -17.05 -4.35
CA PRO A 186 -0.71 -17.36 -3.58
C PRO A 186 -0.61 -18.63 -2.73
N ARG A 187 0.42 -19.47 -2.94
CA ARG A 187 0.65 -20.70 -2.17
C ARG A 187 1.43 -20.45 -0.89
N THR A 188 1.94 -19.24 -0.66
CA THR A 188 2.74 -18.94 0.52
C THR A 188 1.84 -18.80 1.75
N PRO A 189 2.06 -19.59 2.82
CA PRO A 189 1.27 -19.48 4.04
C PRO A 189 1.53 -18.15 4.75
N ILE A 190 0.50 -17.30 4.87
CA ILE A 190 0.60 -15.95 5.47
C ILE A 190 1.11 -16.02 6.90
N PHE A 191 0.56 -16.91 7.74
CA PHE A 191 0.94 -17.00 9.16
C PHE A 191 2.38 -17.43 9.36
N THR A 192 2.86 -18.39 8.56
CA THR A 192 4.26 -18.80 8.58
C THR A 192 5.14 -17.64 8.12
N SER A 193 4.76 -16.95 7.05
CA SER A 193 5.50 -15.77 6.56
C SER A 193 5.57 -14.66 7.60
N ALA A 194 4.45 -14.41 8.29
CA ALA A 194 4.40 -13.44 9.38
C ALA A 194 5.34 -13.85 10.53
N ALA A 195 5.36 -15.14 10.90
CA ALA A 195 6.25 -15.64 11.95
C ALA A 195 7.74 -15.44 11.60
N PHE A 196 8.14 -15.77 10.36
CA PHE A 196 9.50 -15.47 9.87
C PHE A 196 9.73 -13.96 9.65
N GLY A 197 8.69 -13.16 9.52
CA GLY A 197 8.76 -11.70 9.46
C GLY A 197 8.98 -11.02 10.82
N ILE A 198 8.69 -11.68 11.95
CA ILE A 198 8.82 -11.09 13.29
C ILE A 198 10.24 -10.59 13.58
N PRO A 199 11.32 -11.34 13.31
CA PRO A 199 12.68 -10.83 13.53
C PRO A 199 13.00 -9.57 12.74
N LEU A 200 12.54 -9.48 11.49
CA LEU A 200 12.68 -8.27 10.65
C LEU A 200 11.91 -7.09 11.24
N PHE A 201 10.69 -7.33 11.74
CA PHE A 201 9.86 -6.33 12.39
C PHE A 201 10.49 -5.81 13.68
N LEU A 202 10.99 -6.70 14.54
CA LEU A 202 11.67 -6.34 15.79
C LEU A 202 12.98 -5.58 15.52
N PHE A 203 13.75 -5.99 14.51
CA PHE A 203 14.96 -5.29 14.13
C PHE A 203 14.67 -3.86 13.64
N SER A 204 13.60 -3.67 12.86
CA SER A 204 13.12 -2.34 12.49
C SER A 204 12.77 -1.49 13.71
N LEU A 205 12.06 -2.05 14.69
CA LEU A 205 11.74 -1.33 15.94
C LEU A 205 13.01 -0.88 16.68
N LEU A 206 14.05 -1.72 16.73
CA LEU A 206 15.34 -1.35 17.30
C LEU A 206 15.99 -0.19 16.53
N LEU A 207 15.94 -0.21 15.20
CA LEU A 207 16.48 0.88 14.36
C LEU A 207 15.75 2.22 14.58
N LEU A 208 14.48 2.20 15.02
CA LEU A 208 13.74 3.42 15.31
C LEU A 208 14.18 4.12 16.60
N CYS A 209 14.80 3.39 17.53
CA CYS A 209 15.36 3.99 18.74
C CYS A 209 16.45 5.04 18.42
N PHE A 210 17.07 4.97 17.23
CA PHE A 210 18.05 5.96 16.76
C PHE A 210 17.42 7.22 16.17
N SER A 211 16.09 7.32 16.09
CA SER A 211 15.37 8.51 15.60
C SER A 211 14.34 8.98 16.64
N PRO A 212 14.75 9.32 17.88
CA PRO A 212 13.81 9.62 18.95
C PRO A 212 13.00 10.88 18.65
N VAL A 213 11.77 10.89 19.15
CA VAL A 213 10.89 12.04 19.18
C VAL A 213 10.52 12.41 20.61
N VAL A 214 10.38 13.71 20.86
CA VAL A 214 10.02 14.27 22.16
C VAL A 214 8.76 15.13 22.05
N PRO A 215 7.91 15.18 23.10
CA PRO A 215 6.78 16.09 23.12
C PRO A 215 7.29 17.54 23.21
N LEU A 216 6.62 18.47 22.53
CA LEU A 216 6.86 19.90 22.73
C LEU A 216 6.39 20.34 24.12
N ALA A 217 7.16 21.20 24.78
CA ALA A 217 6.86 21.68 26.14
C ALA A 217 5.57 22.53 26.20
N ASN A 218 5.25 23.25 25.12
CA ASN A 218 4.01 24.00 24.94
C ASN A 218 3.37 23.58 23.61
N PRO A 219 2.61 22.47 23.55
CA PRO A 219 1.83 22.18 22.36
C PRO A 219 0.86 23.36 22.13
N ILE A 220 0.75 23.82 20.88
CA ILE A 220 -0.30 24.78 20.51
C ILE A 220 -1.63 24.03 20.62
N ILE A 221 -2.17 23.98 21.83
CA ILE A 221 -3.51 23.47 22.10
C ILE A 221 -4.43 24.63 21.67
N CYS A 222 -5.18 24.46 20.59
CA CYS A 222 -6.31 25.33 20.34
C CYS A 222 -7.30 25.13 21.51
N ASP A 223 -7.29 26.04 22.47
CA ASP A 223 -7.96 25.93 23.78
C ASP A 223 -9.51 25.94 23.73
N GLU A 224 -10.13 26.06 22.56
CA GLU A 224 -11.59 26.20 22.44
C GLU A 224 -12.40 24.88 22.56
N ARG A 225 -11.77 23.69 22.68
CA ARG A 225 -12.47 22.39 22.50
C ARG A 225 -12.56 21.48 23.74
N ARG A 226 -12.66 22.02 24.95
CA ARG A 226 -12.90 21.18 26.15
C ARG A 226 -14.34 20.67 26.32
N ALA A 227 -15.31 21.17 25.58
CA ALA A 227 -16.74 21.01 25.91
C ALA A 227 -17.42 19.69 25.47
N ASN A 228 -16.78 18.77 24.74
CA ASN A 228 -17.45 17.52 24.33
C ASN A 228 -16.55 16.26 24.29
N LYS A 229 -15.63 16.14 25.26
CA LYS A 229 -14.62 15.06 25.29
C LYS A 229 -15.18 13.65 25.50
N GLU A 230 -16.27 13.51 26.25
CA GLU A 230 -16.86 12.18 26.54
C GLU A 230 -17.66 11.62 25.36
N GLY A 231 -18.45 12.47 24.69
CA GLY A 231 -19.21 12.10 23.49
C GLY A 231 -18.30 11.71 22.31
N GLU A 232 -17.21 12.44 22.10
CA GLU A 232 -16.21 12.11 21.07
C GLU A 232 -15.47 10.79 21.40
N ARG A 233 -15.12 10.56 22.67
CA ARG A 233 -14.48 9.32 23.11
C ARG A 233 -15.38 8.10 22.92
N LEU A 234 -16.66 8.19 23.28
CA LEU A 234 -17.62 7.11 23.10
C LEU A 234 -17.78 6.74 21.61
N ARG A 235 -17.85 7.75 20.73
CA ARG A 235 -17.90 7.54 19.28
C ARG A 235 -16.68 6.75 18.79
N ILE A 236 -15.46 7.12 19.17
CA ILE A 236 -14.26 6.39 18.71
C ILE A 236 -14.27 4.92 19.16
N TRP A 237 -14.74 4.62 20.37
CA TRP A 237 -14.90 3.24 20.83
C TRP A 237 -15.95 2.47 20.02
N ILE A 238 -17.09 3.09 19.72
CA ILE A 238 -18.12 2.50 18.86
C ILE A 238 -17.53 2.18 17.48
N PHE A 239 -16.74 3.09 16.90
CA PHE A 239 -16.06 2.86 15.62
C PHE A 239 -15.15 1.63 15.66
N LEU A 240 -14.28 1.54 16.68
CA LEU A 240 -13.34 0.42 16.81
C LEU A 240 -14.07 -0.91 16.99
N ILE A 241 -15.10 -0.95 17.82
CA ILE A 241 -15.91 -2.16 18.05
C ILE A 241 -16.61 -2.57 16.75
N LEU A 242 -17.25 -1.63 16.07
CA LEU A 242 -17.98 -1.89 14.84
C LEU A 242 -17.04 -2.32 13.70
N PHE A 243 -15.86 -1.71 13.60
CA PHE A 243 -14.81 -2.10 12.66
C PHE A 243 -14.42 -3.57 12.86
N TRP A 244 -14.00 -3.95 14.08
CA TRP A 244 -13.55 -5.31 14.35
C TRP A 244 -14.67 -6.33 14.24
N LEU A 245 -15.88 -6.00 14.71
CA LEU A 245 -17.03 -6.87 14.60
C LEU A 245 -17.37 -7.18 13.14
N THR A 246 -17.50 -6.14 12.31
CA THR A 246 -17.80 -6.33 10.87
C THR A 246 -16.68 -7.07 10.15
N PHE A 247 -15.42 -6.78 10.47
CA PHE A 247 -14.26 -7.46 9.87
C PHE A 247 -14.24 -8.96 10.22
N ILE A 248 -14.43 -9.31 11.50
CA ILE A 248 -14.47 -10.70 11.96
C ILE A 248 -15.65 -11.45 11.31
N VAL A 249 -16.82 -10.83 11.25
CA VAL A 249 -18.01 -11.43 10.60
C VAL A 249 -17.75 -11.65 9.10
N ALA A 250 -17.17 -10.67 8.40
CA ALA A 250 -16.82 -10.80 6.99
C ALA A 250 -15.83 -11.95 6.74
N LEU A 251 -14.81 -12.08 7.59
CA LEU A 251 -13.78 -13.09 7.48
C LEU A 251 -14.30 -14.50 7.81
N THR A 252 -15.11 -14.64 8.87
CA THR A 252 -15.48 -15.96 9.42
C THR A 252 -16.82 -16.47 8.92
N VAL A 253 -17.83 -15.60 8.85
CA VAL A 253 -19.20 -15.97 8.47
C VAL A 253 -19.38 -15.88 6.95
N ILE A 254 -18.96 -14.76 6.35
CA ILE A 254 -19.08 -14.54 4.90
C ILE A 254 -17.96 -15.27 4.14
N ARG A 255 -16.86 -15.64 4.84
CA ARG A 255 -15.68 -16.32 4.29
C ARG A 255 -14.98 -15.54 3.18
N LEU A 256 -15.02 -14.21 3.26
CA LEU A 256 -14.25 -13.35 2.37
C LEU A 256 -12.76 -13.44 2.71
N ASN A 257 -11.91 -13.15 1.73
CA ASN A 257 -10.49 -13.00 2.03
C ASN A 257 -10.26 -11.77 2.94
N ALA A 258 -9.08 -11.65 3.56
CA ALA A 258 -8.80 -10.57 4.49
C ALA A 258 -8.92 -9.17 3.87
N LEU A 259 -8.58 -9.02 2.58
CA LEU A 259 -8.60 -7.74 1.88
C LEU A 259 -10.03 -7.35 1.46
N GLU A 260 -10.81 -8.31 0.98
CA GLU A 260 -12.25 -8.16 0.72
C GLU A 260 -13.03 -7.84 2.00
N SER A 261 -12.65 -8.44 3.13
CA SER A 261 -13.26 -8.17 4.44
C SER A 261 -13.02 -6.73 4.90
N ILE A 262 -11.79 -6.20 4.72
CA ILE A 262 -11.48 -4.80 5.04
C ILE A 262 -12.30 -3.85 4.15
N ALA A 263 -12.43 -4.17 2.84
CA ALA A 263 -13.22 -3.37 1.93
C ALA A 263 -14.71 -3.34 2.27
N LEU A 264 -15.27 -4.49 2.65
CA LEU A 264 -16.66 -4.58 3.11
C LEU A 264 -16.86 -3.77 4.40
N THR A 265 -15.99 -3.95 5.39
CA THR A 265 -16.03 -3.19 6.65
C THR A 265 -15.97 -1.69 6.41
N ALA A 266 -15.02 -1.22 5.60
CA ALA A 266 -14.88 0.20 5.27
C ALA A 266 -16.14 0.77 4.59
N SER A 267 -16.76 -0.03 3.71
CA SER A 267 -18.00 0.34 3.02
C SER A 267 -19.19 0.46 3.97
N ILE A 268 -19.36 -0.51 4.87
CA ILE A 268 -20.44 -0.49 5.88
C ILE A 268 -20.27 0.71 6.82
N LEU A 269 -19.05 0.93 7.32
CA LEU A 269 -18.77 2.06 8.21
C LEU A 269 -19.03 3.40 7.54
N TYR A 270 -18.67 3.54 6.26
CA TYR A 270 -18.95 4.74 5.48
C TYR A 270 -20.46 4.99 5.33
N VAL A 271 -21.24 3.96 5.01
CA VAL A 271 -22.70 4.07 4.87
C VAL A 271 -23.37 4.42 6.21
N LEU A 272 -22.96 3.78 7.30
CA LEU A 272 -23.52 4.03 8.64
C LEU A 272 -23.22 5.45 9.14
N GLU A 273 -21.98 5.92 8.94
CA GLU A 273 -21.59 7.29 9.27
C GLU A 273 -22.46 8.31 8.51
N ARG A 274 -22.62 8.11 7.20
CA ARG A 274 -23.41 9.04 6.39
C ARG A 274 -24.90 8.97 6.64
N GLY A 275 -25.46 7.78 6.85
CA GLY A 275 -26.85 7.60 7.25
C GLY A 275 -27.19 8.32 8.55
N SER A 276 -26.24 8.42 9.48
CA SER A 276 -26.39 9.17 10.73
C SER A 276 -26.32 10.70 10.52
N SER A 277 -25.52 11.17 9.55
CA SER A 277 -25.25 12.61 9.36
C SER A 277 -26.35 13.44 8.68
N ARG A 278 -27.39 12.81 8.09
CA ARG A 278 -28.46 13.45 7.28
C ARG A 278 -27.96 14.47 6.22
N SER A 279 -26.67 14.47 5.86
CA SER A 279 -26.12 15.44 4.90
C SER A 279 -26.39 14.99 3.47
N VAL A 280 -26.90 15.90 2.63
CA VAL A 280 -27.22 15.66 1.20
C VAL A 280 -25.96 15.38 0.35
N ASP A 281 -24.77 15.71 0.84
CA ASP A 281 -23.48 15.53 0.16
C ASP A 281 -22.85 14.14 0.34
N PHE A 282 -23.64 13.07 0.18
CA PHE A 282 -23.14 11.68 0.21
C PHE A 282 -22.06 11.42 -0.86
N LEU A 283 -22.16 12.11 -1.99
CA LEU A 283 -21.38 11.83 -3.20
C LEU A 283 -20.01 12.51 -3.21
N THR A 284 -19.86 13.68 -2.60
CA THR A 284 -18.64 14.50 -2.71
C THR A 284 -17.39 13.80 -2.17
N PRO A 285 -17.41 13.14 -1.00
CA PRO A 285 -16.26 12.38 -0.52
C PRO A 285 -15.97 11.13 -1.33
N LEU A 286 -17.03 10.47 -1.80
CA LEU A 286 -16.95 9.28 -2.62
C LEU A 286 -16.28 9.58 -3.98
N VAL A 287 -16.59 10.74 -4.56
CA VAL A 287 -15.89 11.30 -5.72
C VAL A 287 -14.42 11.51 -5.43
N ALA A 288 -14.07 12.03 -4.25
CA ALA A 288 -12.67 12.23 -3.87
C ALA A 288 -11.92 10.89 -3.76
N VAL A 289 -12.56 9.85 -3.21
CA VAL A 289 -12.03 8.48 -3.17
C VAL A 289 -11.78 7.97 -4.58
N ILE A 290 -12.78 8.03 -5.48
CA ILE A 290 -12.64 7.64 -6.89
C ILE A 290 -11.45 8.32 -7.56
N ARG A 291 -11.33 9.65 -7.41
CA ARG A 291 -10.25 10.43 -8.02
C ARG A 291 -8.88 10.09 -7.43
N SER A 292 -8.84 9.68 -6.16
CA SER A 292 -7.60 9.36 -5.47
C SER A 292 -7.01 8.03 -5.95
N ILE A 293 -7.86 7.03 -6.24
CA ILE A 293 -7.43 5.66 -6.60
C ILE A 293 -7.24 5.45 -8.10
N SER A 294 -7.86 6.27 -8.97
CA SER A 294 -7.87 6.05 -10.43
C SER A 294 -6.48 6.00 -11.06
N SER A 295 -5.53 6.82 -10.59
CA SER A 295 -4.15 6.79 -11.07
C SER A 295 -3.41 5.51 -10.72
N GLU A 296 -3.69 4.94 -9.54
CA GLU A 296 -3.08 3.67 -9.11
C GLU A 296 -3.69 2.50 -9.87
N ILE A 297 -5.00 2.52 -10.12
CA ILE A 297 -5.66 1.50 -10.95
C ILE A 297 -5.04 1.47 -12.35
N MET A 298 -4.85 2.64 -12.99
CA MET A 298 -4.20 2.73 -14.30
C MET A 298 -2.78 2.17 -14.29
N LEU A 299 -1.98 2.52 -13.28
CA LEU A 299 -0.62 2.01 -13.14
C LEU A 299 -0.59 0.49 -12.94
N LEU A 300 -1.44 -0.05 -12.08
CA LEU A 300 -1.53 -1.47 -11.78
C LEU A 300 -1.96 -2.29 -13.00
N LEU A 301 -2.92 -1.80 -13.80
CA LEU A 301 -3.29 -2.44 -15.06
C LEU A 301 -2.12 -2.47 -16.05
N GLY A 302 -1.38 -1.36 -16.17
CA GLY A 302 -0.14 -1.32 -16.97
C GLY A 302 0.91 -2.31 -16.47
N CYS A 303 1.14 -2.34 -15.16
CA CYS A 303 2.06 -3.27 -14.51
C CYS A 303 1.65 -4.75 -14.69
N SER A 304 0.35 -5.04 -14.73
CA SER A 304 -0.18 -6.38 -14.97
C SER A 304 0.08 -6.83 -16.41
N LEU A 305 -0.19 -5.95 -17.38
CA LEU A 305 0.11 -6.20 -18.79
C LEU A 305 1.62 -6.34 -19.04
N LEU A 306 2.43 -5.55 -18.32
CA LEU A 306 3.89 -5.62 -18.40
C LEU A 306 4.41 -6.98 -17.96
N ILE A 307 3.90 -7.53 -16.85
CA ILE A 307 4.28 -8.87 -16.42
C ILE A 307 3.96 -9.90 -17.51
N SER A 308 2.73 -9.89 -18.05
CA SER A 308 2.34 -10.82 -19.12
C SER A 308 3.19 -10.65 -20.38
N THR A 309 3.60 -9.42 -20.70
CA THR A 309 4.48 -9.13 -21.83
C THR A 309 5.91 -9.62 -21.57
N CYS A 310 6.43 -9.46 -20.35
CA CYS A 310 7.71 -10.02 -19.95
C CYS A 310 7.70 -11.55 -20.01
N ASP A 311 6.66 -12.20 -19.50
CA ASP A 311 6.51 -13.67 -19.56
C ASP A 311 6.56 -14.18 -21.01
N LEU A 312 5.96 -13.46 -21.95
CA LEU A 312 6.02 -13.75 -23.39
C LEU A 312 7.43 -13.55 -23.98
N LEU A 313 8.13 -12.51 -23.55
CA LEU A 313 9.44 -12.13 -24.12
C LEU A 313 10.62 -12.91 -23.52
N ILE A 314 10.50 -13.42 -22.29
CA ILE A 314 11.58 -14.15 -21.60
C ILE A 314 12.13 -15.32 -22.43
N PRO A 315 11.31 -16.19 -23.04
CA PRO A 315 11.80 -17.28 -23.89
C PRO A 315 12.58 -16.80 -25.13
N LEU A 316 12.46 -15.53 -25.49
CA LEU A 316 13.07 -14.92 -26.68
C LEU A 316 14.35 -14.13 -26.35
N LEU A 317 14.73 -14.07 -25.07
CA LEU A 317 15.98 -13.42 -24.67
C LEU A 317 17.18 -14.17 -25.26
N PRO A 318 18.25 -13.45 -25.68
CA PRO A 318 19.47 -14.09 -26.16
C PRO A 318 19.97 -15.12 -25.15
N MET A 319 20.42 -16.30 -25.64
CA MET A 319 20.89 -17.38 -24.78
C MET A 319 21.96 -16.92 -23.77
N THR A 320 22.81 -15.96 -24.14
CA THR A 320 23.81 -15.36 -23.25
C THR A 320 23.19 -14.65 -22.05
N PHE A 321 22.08 -13.93 -22.24
CA PHE A 321 21.39 -13.19 -21.19
C PHE A 321 20.56 -14.12 -20.30
N SER A 322 19.84 -15.08 -20.90
CA SER A 322 19.09 -16.09 -20.14
C SER A 322 20.02 -17.00 -19.33
N HIS A 323 21.17 -17.42 -19.88
CA HIS A 323 22.19 -18.15 -19.12
C HIS A 323 22.79 -17.30 -18.01
N SER A 324 23.06 -16.01 -18.23
CA SER A 324 23.61 -15.12 -17.20
C SER A 324 22.65 -14.99 -16.02
N LEU A 325 21.35 -14.77 -16.27
CA LEU A 325 20.31 -14.71 -15.24
C LEU A 325 20.08 -16.05 -14.54
N ALA A 326 20.09 -17.16 -15.30
CA ALA A 326 19.95 -18.51 -14.76
C ALA A 326 21.15 -18.93 -13.89
N SER A 327 22.36 -18.45 -14.22
CA SER A 327 23.61 -18.75 -13.51
C SER A 327 23.74 -18.06 -12.15
N LEU A 328 22.90 -17.07 -11.86
CA LEU A 328 22.92 -16.40 -10.56
C LEU A 328 22.52 -17.37 -9.45
N SER A 329 23.33 -17.43 -8.40
CA SER A 329 22.94 -18.14 -7.18
C SER A 329 21.78 -17.43 -6.49
N VAL A 330 21.03 -18.16 -5.65
CA VAL A 330 19.92 -17.60 -4.85
C VAL A 330 20.37 -16.36 -4.06
N TRP A 331 21.57 -16.43 -3.47
CA TRP A 331 22.23 -15.34 -2.76
C TRP A 331 22.44 -14.09 -3.62
N GLN A 332 22.96 -14.26 -4.84
CA GLN A 332 23.18 -13.15 -5.75
C GLN A 332 21.85 -12.51 -6.19
N ARG A 333 20.80 -13.32 -6.36
CA ARG A 333 19.46 -12.80 -6.66
C ARG A 333 18.88 -12.01 -5.48
N TYR A 334 18.97 -12.53 -4.27
CA TYR A 334 18.53 -11.80 -3.08
C TYR A 334 19.29 -10.50 -2.90
N ALA A 335 20.61 -10.49 -3.11
CA ALA A 335 21.40 -9.27 -3.08
C ALA A 335 20.95 -8.27 -4.16
N CYS A 336 20.65 -8.73 -5.38
CA CYS A 336 20.11 -7.89 -6.43
C CYS A 336 18.75 -7.28 -6.04
N ILE A 337 17.84 -8.09 -5.50
CA ILE A 337 16.50 -7.66 -5.09
C ILE A 337 16.56 -6.66 -3.92
N LEU A 338 17.43 -6.89 -2.94
CA LEU A 338 17.51 -6.06 -1.74
C LEU A 338 18.36 -4.80 -1.93
N PHE A 339 19.44 -4.83 -2.72
CA PHE A 339 20.37 -3.70 -2.81
C PHE A 339 20.33 -2.98 -4.15
N VAL A 340 20.21 -3.71 -5.26
CA VAL A 340 20.32 -3.11 -6.61
C VAL A 340 18.98 -2.55 -7.07
N LEU A 341 17.91 -3.34 -7.02
CA LEU A 341 16.60 -2.92 -7.50
C LEU A 341 16.06 -1.65 -6.80
N PRO A 342 16.15 -1.49 -5.46
CA PRO A 342 15.63 -0.30 -4.79
C PRO A 342 16.36 1.00 -5.16
N ILE A 343 17.61 0.93 -5.64
CA ILE A 343 18.36 2.13 -6.07
C ILE A 343 17.68 2.79 -7.27
N PHE A 344 17.12 2.02 -8.20
CA PHE A 344 16.38 2.58 -9.33
C PHE A 344 15.15 3.39 -8.89
N SER A 345 14.59 3.09 -7.72
CA SER A 345 13.50 3.88 -7.15
C SER A 345 13.93 5.29 -6.73
N VAL A 346 15.21 5.51 -6.41
CA VAL A 346 15.76 6.84 -6.05
C VAL A 346 15.63 7.82 -7.22
N VAL A 347 15.77 7.34 -8.46
CA VAL A 347 15.65 8.13 -9.70
C VAL A 347 14.18 8.46 -10.02
N GLY A 348 13.22 8.01 -9.21
CA GLY A 348 11.80 8.28 -9.41
C GLY A 348 11.08 7.22 -10.24
N ILE A 349 11.65 6.02 -10.39
CA ILE A 349 10.93 4.88 -10.95
C ILE A 349 10.02 4.29 -9.86
N HIS A 350 8.74 4.11 -10.19
CA HIS A 350 7.76 3.60 -9.24
C HIS A 350 8.08 2.14 -8.83
N PRO A 351 8.02 1.78 -7.54
CA PRO A 351 8.34 0.43 -7.06
C PRO A 351 7.59 -0.71 -7.77
N MET A 352 6.31 -0.48 -8.11
CA MET A 352 5.51 -1.46 -8.87
C MET A 352 6.06 -1.75 -10.27
N VAL A 353 6.62 -0.75 -10.96
CA VAL A 353 7.19 -0.94 -12.30
C VAL A 353 8.44 -1.80 -12.21
N LEU A 354 9.30 -1.53 -11.23
CA LEU A 354 10.49 -2.33 -10.97
C LEU A 354 10.13 -3.78 -10.60
N PHE A 355 9.12 -3.96 -9.75
CA PHE A 355 8.59 -5.30 -9.45
C PHE A 355 8.11 -6.01 -10.71
N SER A 356 7.26 -5.38 -11.53
CA SER A 356 6.69 -5.99 -12.73
C SER A 356 7.73 -6.38 -13.78
N LEU A 357 8.86 -5.67 -13.86
CA LEU A 357 9.97 -6.02 -14.73
C LEU A 357 10.84 -7.13 -14.13
N ALA A 358 11.21 -7.00 -12.85
CA ALA A 358 12.20 -7.87 -12.23
C ALA A 358 11.62 -9.19 -11.75
N PHE A 359 10.34 -9.23 -11.37
CA PHE A 359 9.70 -10.44 -10.83
C PHE A 359 9.67 -11.60 -11.84
N PRO A 360 9.28 -11.40 -13.12
CA PRO A 360 9.37 -12.46 -14.13
C PRO A 360 10.81 -12.92 -14.39
N LEU A 361 11.77 -12.00 -14.36
CA LEU A 361 13.17 -12.26 -14.68
C LEU A 361 13.92 -13.00 -13.56
N LEU A 362 13.68 -12.62 -12.30
CA LEU A 362 14.40 -13.17 -11.15
C LEU A 362 13.59 -14.21 -10.39
N GLY A 363 12.26 -14.19 -10.48
CA GLY A 363 11.36 -15.09 -9.76
C GLY A 363 11.25 -16.49 -10.34
N SER A 364 11.44 -16.66 -11.65
CA SER A 364 11.31 -17.96 -12.34
C SER A 364 12.22 -19.07 -11.83
N SER A 365 13.33 -18.72 -11.18
CA SER A 365 14.35 -19.63 -10.67
C SER A 365 14.24 -19.89 -9.16
N ILE A 366 13.27 -19.24 -8.53
CA ILE A 366 13.11 -19.19 -7.08
C ILE A 366 12.01 -20.20 -6.70
N THR A 367 12.14 -20.87 -5.55
CA THR A 367 11.24 -21.97 -5.15
C THR A 367 9.84 -21.50 -4.74
N TYR A 368 9.63 -20.17 -4.67
CA TYR A 368 8.40 -19.51 -4.22
C TYR A 368 8.02 -19.88 -2.78
N GLY A 369 9.05 -20.05 -1.94
CA GLY A 369 8.92 -20.30 -0.51
C GLY A 369 8.70 -19.03 0.32
N VAL A 370 8.63 -19.20 1.63
CA VAL A 370 8.43 -18.10 2.59
C VAL A 370 9.57 -17.08 2.53
N THR A 371 10.81 -17.54 2.36
CA THR A 371 11.99 -16.67 2.24
C THR A 371 11.88 -15.74 1.04
N ASP A 372 11.44 -16.28 -0.09
CA ASP A 372 11.32 -15.55 -1.35
C ASP A 372 10.27 -14.45 -1.28
N TYR A 373 9.13 -14.80 -0.68
CA TYR A 373 8.08 -13.84 -0.36
C TYR A 373 8.63 -12.70 0.49
N LEU A 374 9.33 -13.00 1.59
CA LEU A 374 9.90 -11.98 2.48
C LEU A 374 10.97 -11.11 1.81
N VAL A 375 11.79 -11.67 0.91
CA VAL A 375 12.77 -10.89 0.13
C VAL A 375 12.06 -9.87 -0.77
N TRP A 376 11.00 -10.28 -1.47
CA TRP A 376 10.21 -9.35 -2.29
C TRP A 376 9.45 -8.30 -1.46
N ILE A 377 8.96 -8.67 -0.28
CA ILE A 377 8.40 -7.70 0.67
C ILE A 377 9.47 -6.69 1.12
N CYS A 378 10.67 -7.15 1.46
CA CYS A 378 11.78 -6.28 1.85
C CYS A 378 12.20 -5.32 0.70
N PHE A 379 12.18 -5.80 -0.55
CA PHE A 379 12.33 -4.94 -1.71
C PHE A 379 11.27 -3.82 -1.73
N PHE A 380 9.99 -4.15 -1.53
CA PHE A 380 8.94 -3.12 -1.53
C PHE A 380 9.10 -2.13 -0.38
N ILE A 381 9.52 -2.58 0.80
CA ILE A 381 9.83 -1.70 1.94
C ILE A 381 10.94 -0.72 1.55
N ALA A 382 12.06 -1.23 1.03
CA ALA A 382 13.19 -0.43 0.61
C ALA A 382 12.80 0.56 -0.51
N ALA A 383 12.17 0.06 -1.58
CA ALA A 383 11.78 0.84 -2.73
C ALA A 383 10.76 1.95 -2.38
N GLN A 384 9.79 1.67 -1.51
CA GLN A 384 8.81 2.68 -1.07
C GLN A 384 9.45 3.78 -0.22
N LEU A 385 10.42 3.43 0.64
CA LEU A 385 11.10 4.41 1.49
C LEU A 385 12.13 5.25 0.72
N LEU A 386 12.77 4.67 -0.30
CA LEU A 386 13.76 5.37 -1.12
C LEU A 386 13.14 6.21 -2.25
N SER A 387 11.97 5.84 -2.76
CA SER A 387 11.37 6.50 -3.91
C SER A 387 10.73 7.86 -3.55
N PRO A 388 11.07 8.95 -4.26
CA PRO A 388 10.37 10.22 -4.11
C PRO A 388 8.96 10.21 -4.74
N VAL A 389 8.67 9.22 -5.59
CA VAL A 389 7.34 9.05 -6.22
C VAL A 389 6.48 8.01 -5.52
N SER A 390 6.94 7.43 -4.41
CA SER A 390 6.10 6.54 -3.62
C SER A 390 4.97 7.32 -2.96
N ILE A 391 3.84 6.65 -2.77
CA ILE A 391 2.70 7.21 -2.04
C ILE A 391 3.10 7.63 -0.62
N ASN A 392 4.05 6.90 0.01
CA ASN A 392 4.54 7.21 1.35
C ASN A 392 5.21 8.58 1.38
N ALA A 393 6.13 8.81 0.44
CA ALA A 393 6.84 10.08 0.34
C ALA A 393 5.87 11.22 0.00
N ILE A 394 4.92 11.00 -0.91
CA ILE A 394 3.91 12.01 -1.29
C ILE A 394 3.02 12.38 -0.10
N PHE A 395 2.54 11.40 0.68
CA PHE A 395 1.70 11.68 1.85
C PHE A 395 2.48 12.36 2.98
N ALA A 396 3.68 11.88 3.29
CA ALA A 396 4.49 12.49 4.34
C ALA A 396 4.92 13.93 3.97
N SER A 397 5.35 14.15 2.73
CA SER A 397 5.73 15.48 2.23
C SER A 397 4.55 16.45 2.20
N SER A 398 3.36 15.98 1.80
CA SER A 398 2.14 16.79 1.84
C SER A 398 1.74 17.16 3.27
N SER A 399 1.84 16.24 4.23
CA SER A 399 1.51 16.52 5.63
C SER A 399 2.56 17.42 6.31
N LEU A 400 3.82 17.36 5.89
CA LEU A 400 4.90 18.21 6.45
C LEU A 400 5.15 19.50 5.65
N HIS A 401 4.52 19.69 4.49
CA HIS A 401 4.76 20.80 3.55
C HIS A 401 6.24 20.92 3.11
N ILE A 402 6.88 19.80 2.79
CA ILE A 402 8.26 19.73 2.28
C ILE A 402 8.33 18.96 0.96
N SER A 403 9.51 18.84 0.36
CA SER A 403 9.69 18.07 -0.88
C SER A 403 9.60 16.55 -0.62
N PRO A 404 8.97 15.75 -1.53
CA PRO A 404 9.00 14.28 -1.47
C PRO A 404 10.41 13.69 -1.45
N VAL A 405 11.39 14.39 -2.02
CA VAL A 405 12.81 13.99 -1.98
C VAL A 405 13.36 14.03 -0.56
N ASP A 406 12.93 15.00 0.24
CA ASP A 406 13.39 15.17 1.62
C ASP A 406 12.72 14.20 2.59
N THR A 407 11.61 13.56 2.19
CA THR A 407 10.92 12.49 2.92
C THR A 407 11.20 11.09 2.37
N SER A 408 12.12 10.93 1.41
CA SER A 408 12.43 9.64 0.79
C SER A 408 13.89 9.25 1.05
N PHE A 409 14.71 9.09 0.00
CA PHE A 409 16.07 8.56 0.15
C PHE A 409 16.92 9.33 1.17
N LYS A 410 16.79 10.66 1.24
CA LYS A 410 17.57 11.49 2.19
C LYS A 410 17.26 11.15 3.65
N MET A 411 16.03 10.74 3.94
CA MET A 411 15.56 10.41 5.28
C MET A 411 15.75 8.92 5.63
N HIS A 412 15.82 8.06 4.62
CA HIS A 412 15.69 6.61 4.79
C HIS A 412 16.92 5.80 4.37
N SER A 413 17.90 6.37 3.68
CA SER A 413 19.06 5.63 3.13
C SER A 413 19.78 4.75 4.16
N TYR A 414 20.17 5.32 5.30
CA TYR A 414 20.84 4.57 6.37
C TYR A 414 19.97 3.45 6.94
N TYR A 415 18.69 3.75 7.21
CA TYR A 415 17.73 2.76 7.72
C TYR A 415 17.56 1.60 6.72
N VAL A 416 17.38 1.90 5.44
CA VAL A 416 17.18 0.90 4.39
C VAL A 416 18.43 0.05 4.21
N LEU A 417 19.62 0.65 4.23
CA LEU A 417 20.88 -0.08 4.16
C LEU A 417 21.02 -1.09 5.32
N MET A 418 20.82 -0.63 6.56
CA MET A 418 20.92 -1.48 7.75
C MET A 418 19.85 -2.58 7.77
N PHE A 419 18.61 -2.22 7.42
CA PHE A 419 17.50 -3.16 7.31
C PHE A 419 17.78 -4.23 6.25
N ASN A 420 18.22 -3.84 5.05
CA ASN A 420 18.49 -4.78 3.97
C ASN A 420 19.72 -5.67 4.25
N LEU A 421 20.73 -5.14 4.94
CA LEU A 421 21.86 -5.95 5.41
C LEU A 421 21.41 -7.04 6.37
N PHE A 422 20.59 -6.67 7.37
CA PHE A 422 20.03 -7.65 8.30
C PHE A 422 19.10 -8.64 7.58
N ALA A 423 18.21 -8.16 6.72
CA ALA A 423 17.29 -9.01 5.95
C ALA A 423 18.05 -10.00 5.06
N PHE A 424 19.10 -9.54 4.39
CA PHE A 424 19.95 -10.40 3.57
C PHE A 424 20.61 -11.49 4.42
N ILE A 425 21.22 -11.14 5.55
CA ILE A 425 21.87 -12.12 6.42
C ILE A 425 20.83 -13.11 6.98
N TYR A 426 19.73 -12.60 7.52
CA TYR A 426 18.69 -13.41 8.16
C TYR A 426 18.00 -14.37 7.17
N LEU A 427 17.47 -13.85 6.07
CA LEU A 427 16.68 -14.64 5.13
C LEU A 427 17.53 -15.66 4.38
N SER A 428 18.77 -15.30 4.09
CA SER A 428 19.63 -16.16 3.32
C SER A 428 20.36 -17.21 4.18
N PHE A 429 20.86 -16.85 5.38
CA PHE A 429 21.63 -17.79 6.21
C PHE A 429 20.78 -18.56 7.24
N PHE A 430 19.74 -17.95 7.80
CA PHE A 430 19.04 -18.55 8.93
C PHE A 430 17.76 -19.27 8.50
N VAL A 431 17.05 -18.76 7.49
CA VAL A 431 15.77 -19.34 7.07
C VAL A 431 15.95 -20.42 6.00
N GLN A 432 16.96 -20.30 5.13
CA GLN A 432 17.17 -21.27 4.04
C GLN A 432 17.67 -22.66 4.52
N TYR A 433 18.14 -22.75 5.77
CA TYR A 433 18.68 -23.97 6.39
C TYR A 433 17.79 -24.57 7.49
N LEU A 434 16.59 -24.00 7.69
CA LEU A 434 15.51 -24.52 8.53
C LEU A 434 14.43 -25.12 7.63
#